data_AF-A0A522SDF6-F1
#
_entry.id   AF-A0A522SDF6-F1
#
_cell.length_a   1.000
_cell.length_b   1.000
_cell.length_c   1.000
_cell.angle_alpha   90.00
_cell.angle_beta   90.00
_cell.angle_gamma   90.00
#
_symmetry.space_group_name_H-M   'P 1'
#
loop_
_entity.id
_entity.type
_entity.pdbx_description
1 polymer ?
#
loop_
_entity_poly.entity_id
_entity_poly.type
_entity_poly.pdbx_seq_one_letter_code
_entity_poly.pdbx_strand_id
1 'polypeptide(L)'
;MKDTDAVAAAAIEWNHTRLRRIAAAKRVPDGLFHPDYNRATAARAWALKEEARALAKLRKACAAADPAPFTIEAELVPQRAIGWEVHP
;
A
#
# COMPACT_ATOMS: atom_id res chain seq x y z
N MET A 1 22.88 12.62 5.90
CA MET A 1 22.38 12.87 4.52
C MET A 1 22.21 11.60 3.69
N LYS A 2 22.82 10.45 4.03
CA LYS A 2 22.69 9.20 3.26
C LYS A 2 21.42 8.39 3.56
N ASP A 3 20.84 8.56 4.75
CA ASP A 3 19.71 7.73 5.20
C ASP A 3 18.37 8.20 4.60
N THR A 4 18.22 9.51 4.37
CA THR A 4 17.05 10.11 3.69
C THR A 4 16.93 9.65 2.25
N ASP A 5 18.05 9.52 1.53
CA ASP A 5 18.06 9.07 0.13
C ASP A 5 17.67 7.58 0.02
N ALA A 6 18.10 6.75 0.98
CA ALA A 6 17.72 5.34 1.05
C ALA A 6 16.22 5.16 1.34
N VAL A 7 15.65 5.98 2.24
CA VAL A 7 14.21 6.01 2.51
C VAL A 7 13.44 6.47 1.28
N ALA A 8 13.88 7.54 0.60
CA ALA A 8 13.24 8.04 -0.61
C ALA A 8 13.24 7.00 -1.74
N ALA A 9 14.36 6.33 -1.97
CA ALA A 9 14.45 5.25 -2.96
C ALA A 9 13.49 4.09 -2.64
N ALA A 10 13.43 3.66 -1.37
CA ALA A 10 12.51 2.61 -0.94
C ALA A 10 11.03 3.04 -1.05
N ALA A 11 10.72 4.31 -0.81
CA ALA A 11 9.37 4.86 -0.95
C ALA A 11 8.92 4.89 -2.42
N ILE A 12 9.81 5.30 -3.34
CA ILE A 12 9.55 5.27 -4.78
C ILE A 12 9.31 3.83 -5.25
N GLU A 13 10.14 2.88 -4.81
CA GLU A 13 10.00 1.46 -5.13
C GLU A 13 8.65 0.90 -4.64
N TRP A 14 8.29 1.18 -3.39
CA TRP A 14 6.98 0.79 -2.86
C TRP A 14 5.83 1.42 -3.66
N ASN A 15 5.89 2.70 -3.99
CA ASN A 15 4.85 3.34 -4.80
C ASN A 15 4.71 2.70 -6.19
N HIS A 16 5.82 2.39 -6.86
CA HIS A 16 5.79 1.67 -8.14
C HIS A 16 5.15 0.28 -8.03
N THR A 17 5.49 -0.50 -7.00
CA THR A 17 4.88 -1.82 -6.79
C THR A 17 3.38 -1.72 -6.46
N ARG A 18 2.98 -0.73 -5.65
CA ARG A 18 1.57 -0.44 -5.36
C ARG A 18 0.78 -0.09 -6.62
N LEU A 19 1.32 0.75 -7.50
CA LEU A 19 0.70 1.07 -8.79
C LEU A 19 0.57 -0.17 -9.68
N ARG A 20 1.58 -1.04 -9.72
CA ARG A 20 1.52 -2.32 -10.44
C ARG A 20 0.42 -3.24 -9.88
N ARG A 21 0.26 -3.32 -8.55
CA ARG A 21 -0.85 -4.08 -7.93
C ARG A 21 -2.20 -3.53 -8.34
N ILE A 22 -2.39 -2.20 -8.29
CA ILE A 22 -3.65 -1.56 -8.70
C ILE A 22 -3.95 -1.87 -10.17
N ALA A 23 -2.95 -1.75 -11.05
CA ALA A 23 -3.09 -2.09 -12.46
C ALA A 23 -3.41 -3.58 -12.68
N ALA A 24 -2.77 -4.49 -11.94
CA ALA A 24 -3.05 -5.93 -12.00
C ALA A 24 -4.46 -6.26 -11.49
N ALA A 25 -4.92 -5.61 -10.42
CA ALA A 25 -6.25 -5.79 -9.88
C ALA A 25 -7.34 -5.37 -10.88
N LYS A 26 -7.13 -4.25 -11.60
CA LYS A 26 -8.04 -3.79 -12.67
C LYS A 26 -8.14 -4.74 -13.87
N ARG A 27 -7.16 -5.65 -14.04
CA ARG A 27 -7.11 -6.62 -15.15
C ARG A 27 -7.74 -7.96 -14.79
N VAL A 28 -8.10 -8.20 -13.54
CA VAL A 28 -8.78 -9.45 -13.16
C VAL A 28 -10.22 -9.36 -13.67
N PRO A 29 -10.63 -10.23 -14.61
CA PRO A 29 -12.01 -10.22 -15.11
C PRO A 29 -12.98 -10.59 -13.98
N ASP A 30 -14.16 -9.99 -13.97
CA ASP A 30 -15.21 -10.26 -12.96
C ASP A 30 -15.81 -11.68 -13.08
N GLY A 31 -15.46 -12.44 -14.12
CA GLY A 31 -15.95 -13.79 -14.38
C GLY A 31 -14.87 -14.87 -14.18
N LEU A 32 -15.19 -15.87 -13.34
CA LEU A 32 -14.34 -17.05 -13.05
C LEU A 32 -13.95 -17.85 -14.31
N PHE A 33 -14.80 -17.86 -15.34
CA PHE A 33 -14.59 -18.62 -16.58
C PHE A 33 -13.93 -17.83 -17.70
N HIS A 34 -13.43 -16.61 -17.42
CA HIS A 34 -12.69 -15.87 -18.43
C HIS A 34 -11.38 -16.61 -18.75
N PRO A 35 -11.00 -16.77 -20.03
CA PRO A 35 -9.79 -17.53 -20.42
C PRO A 35 -8.51 -16.99 -19.75
N ASP A 36 -8.44 -15.69 -19.50
CA ASP A 36 -7.32 -15.05 -18.79
C ASP A 36 -7.46 -14.98 -17.26
N TYR A 37 -8.55 -15.48 -16.66
CA TYR A 37 -8.82 -15.32 -15.22
C TYR A 37 -7.68 -15.84 -14.33
N ASN A 38 -7.22 -17.06 -14.59
CA ASN A 38 -6.13 -17.67 -13.81
C ASN A 38 -4.82 -16.89 -13.94
N ARG A 39 -4.51 -16.42 -15.16
CA ARG A 39 -3.31 -15.61 -15.43
C ARG A 39 -3.37 -14.25 -14.74
N ALA A 40 -4.51 -13.57 -14.82
CA ALA A 40 -4.72 -12.27 -14.16
C ALA A 40 -4.70 -12.40 -12.64
N THR A 41 -5.27 -13.48 -12.10
CA THR A 41 -5.26 -13.79 -10.66
C THR A 41 -3.85 -14.08 -10.17
N ALA A 42 -3.07 -14.89 -10.89
CA ALA A 42 -1.67 -15.15 -10.56
C ALA A 42 -0.82 -13.87 -10.62
N ALA A 43 -1.03 -13.02 -11.63
CA ALA A 43 -0.35 -11.73 -11.75
C ALA A 43 -0.69 -10.78 -10.59
N ARG A 44 -1.96 -10.74 -10.14
CA ARG A 44 -2.39 -10.00 -8.96
C ARG A 44 -1.74 -10.53 -7.68
N ALA A 45 -1.69 -11.85 -7.51
CA ALA A 45 -1.05 -12.50 -6.36
C ALA A 45 0.46 -12.20 -6.31
N TRP A 46 1.13 -12.23 -7.46
CA TRP A 46 2.55 -11.86 -7.56
C TRP A 46 2.77 -10.38 -7.22
N ALA A 47 1.95 -9.48 -7.77
CA ALA A 47 2.04 -8.05 -7.46
C ALA A 47 1.80 -7.73 -5.97
N LEU A 48 0.91 -8.46 -5.29
CA LEU A 48 0.72 -8.37 -3.83
C LEU A 48 1.99 -8.75 -3.05
N LYS A 49 2.67 -9.83 -3.45
CA LYS A 49 3.92 -10.26 -2.82
C LYS A 49 5.03 -9.23 -3.00
N GLU A 50 5.17 -8.69 -4.20
CA GLU A 50 6.17 -7.65 -4.49
C GLU A 50 5.90 -6.34 -3.73
N GLU A 51 4.63 -5.91 -3.62
CA GLU A 51 4.28 -4.74 -2.79
C GLU A 51 4.61 -4.99 -1.32
N ALA A 52 4.28 -6.17 -0.78
CA ALA A 52 4.59 -6.51 0.61
C ALA A 52 6.10 -6.49 0.88
N ARG A 53 6.91 -6.99 -0.07
CA ARG A 53 8.37 -6.97 0.01
C ARG A 53 8.92 -5.54 -0.02
N ALA A 54 8.43 -4.70 -0.94
CA ALA A 54 8.86 -3.30 -1.03
C ALA A 54 8.46 -2.50 0.21
N LEU A 55 7.26 -2.74 0.75
CA LEU A 55 6.81 -2.11 2.00
C LEU A 55 7.68 -2.52 3.20
N ALA A 56 8.05 -3.80 3.30
CA ALA A 56 8.97 -4.26 4.35
C ALA A 56 10.35 -3.60 4.22
N LYS A 57 10.86 -3.43 2.99
CA LYS A 57 12.11 -2.71 2.72
C LYS A 57 12.01 -1.23 3.12
N LEU A 58 10.91 -0.55 2.80
CA LEU A 58 10.66 0.82 3.23
C LEU A 58 10.65 0.93 4.76
N ARG A 59 9.92 0.06 5.47
CA ARG A 59 9.89 0.05 6.93
C ARG A 59 11.29 -0.13 7.53
N LYS A 60 12.09 -1.03 6.96
CA LYS A 60 13.49 -1.22 7.38
C LYS A 60 14.34 0.01 7.12
N ALA A 61 14.18 0.68 5.98
CA ALA A 61 14.89 1.91 5.67
C ALA A 61 14.50 3.04 6.63
N CYS A 62 13.20 3.20 6.93
CA CYS A 62 12.72 4.16 7.91
C CYS A 62 13.28 3.88 9.31
N ALA A 63 13.25 2.63 9.77
CA ALA A 63 13.79 2.25 11.08
C ALA A 63 15.31 2.42 11.19
N ALA A 64 16.04 2.31 10.07
CA ALA A 64 17.47 2.58 10.04
C ALA A 64 17.79 4.09 10.04
N ALA A 65 16.96 4.89 9.37
CA ALA A 65 17.11 6.34 9.28
C ALA A 65 16.66 7.07 10.55
N ASP A 66 15.64 6.54 11.24
CA ASP A 66 15.18 7.02 12.53
C ASP A 66 15.01 5.83 13.50
N PRO A 67 16.07 5.48 14.26
CA PRO A 67 16.02 4.39 15.22
C PRO A 67 15.26 4.73 16.50
N ALA A 68 14.78 5.97 16.66
CA ALA A 68 13.97 6.34 17.83
C ALA A 68 12.56 5.76 17.67
N PRO A 69 12.07 4.95 18.62
CA PRO A 69 10.70 4.46 18.59
C PRO A 69 9.75 5.64 18.84
N PHE A 70 9.21 6.23 17.78
CA PHE A 70 8.12 7.18 17.92
C PHE A 70 6.79 6.43 17.90
N THR A 71 6.22 6.20 19.09
CA THR A 71 4.86 5.70 19.22
C THR A 71 3.92 6.85 18.84
N ILE A 72 3.33 6.79 17.65
CA ILE A 72 2.18 7.64 17.32
C ILE A 72 0.97 7.00 18.00
N GLU A 73 0.65 7.48 19.21
CA GLU A 73 -0.65 7.24 19.83
C GLU A 73 -1.70 7.91 18.94
N ALA A 74 -2.28 7.14 18.02
CA ALA A 74 -3.41 7.61 17.22
C ALA A 74 -4.61 7.71 18.16
N GLU A 75 -4.87 8.91 18.65
CA GLU A 75 -6.10 9.21 19.38
C GLU A 75 -7.27 8.84 18.45
N LEU A 76 -7.98 7.77 18.79
CA LEU A 76 -9.25 7.41 18.16
C LEU A 76 -10.21 8.54 18.48
N VAL A 77 -10.27 9.57 17.64
CA VAL A 77 -11.36 10.53 17.68
C VAL A 77 -12.62 9.70 17.43
N PRO A 78 -13.53 9.58 18.42
CA PRO A 78 -14.77 8.87 18.21
C PRO A 78 -15.46 9.54 17.03
N GLN A 79 -15.88 8.76 16.04
CA GLN A 79 -16.75 9.22 14.96
C GLN A 79 -18.11 9.62 15.56
N ARG A 80 -18.16 10.68 16.37
CA ARG A 80 -19.41 11.31 16.74
C ARG A 80 -19.88 12.06 15.52
N ALA A 81 -20.82 11.41 14.83
CA ALA A 81 -21.90 12.01 14.09
C ALA A 81 -21.50 13.31 13.38
N ILE A 82 -20.89 13.18 12.20
CA ILE A 82 -21.09 14.20 11.17
C ILE A 82 -22.54 14.01 10.72
N GLY A 83 -23.47 14.52 11.53
CA GLY A 83 -24.85 14.71 11.15
C GLY A 83 -24.84 15.71 10.02
N TRP A 84 -25.10 15.24 8.80
CA TRP A 84 -25.50 16.11 7.72
C TRP A 84 -26.91 16.56 8.07
N GLU A 85 -27.05 17.68 8.79
CA GLU A 85 -28.32 18.39 8.86
C GLU A 85 -28.62 18.93 7.46
N VAL A 86 -29.41 18.15 6.71
CA VAL A 86 -30.12 18.63 5.54
C VAL A 86 -31.31 19.42 6.08
N HIS A 87 -31.19 20.75 6.11
CA HIS A 87 -32.36 21.60 6.30
C HIS A 87 -33.15 21.71 4.98
N PRO A 88 -34.49 21.66 5.04
CA PRO A 88 -35.38 21.76 3.87
C PRO A 88 -35.40 23.14 3.23
#